data_AF-A0A1G5KIH2-F1
#
_entry.id   AF-A0A1G5KIH2-F1
#
_cell.length_a   1.000
_cell.length_b   1.000
_cell.length_c   1.000
_cell.angle_alpha   90.00
_cell.angle_beta   90.00
_cell.angle_gamma   90.00
#
_symmetry.space_group_name_H-M   'P 1'
#
loop_
_entity.id
_entity.type
_entity.pdbx_description
1 polymer ?
#
loop_
_entity_poly.entity_id
_entity_poly.type
_entity_poly.pdbx_seq_one_letter_code
_entity_poly.pdbx_strand_id
1 'polypeptide(L)'
;MIIVRYTEYVRIKTGSAQSVGMFGNNIYAYEILTGITDSPEYHQVSKEEFDSFEVWSEDHTTNNKKIYEILNRPVLCSGYLGRGELDTSLLREM
;
A
#
# COMPACT_ATOMS: atom_id res chain seq x y z
N MET A 1 17.08 15.10 4.06
CA MET A 1 16.34 13.87 3.70
C MET A 1 15.08 13.86 4.54
N ILE A 2 13.90 13.88 3.93
CA ILE A 2 12.64 13.82 4.71
C ILE A 2 12.44 12.36 5.07
N ILE A 3 12.40 12.07 6.37
CA ILE A 3 12.08 10.73 6.88
C ILE A 3 10.56 10.65 6.93
N VAL A 4 9.97 9.80 6.11
CA VAL A 4 8.52 9.55 6.11
C VAL A 4 8.28 8.25 6.86
N ARG A 5 7.45 8.28 7.90
CA ARG A 5 7.10 7.09 8.68
C ARG A 5 5.81 6.45 8.17
N TYR A 6 5.65 5.15 8.44
CA TYR A 6 4.43 4.42 8.09
C TYR A 6 3.17 5.08 8.70
N THR A 7 3.29 5.73 9.86
CA THR A 7 2.21 6.46 10.54
C THR A 7 1.77 7.74 9.82
N GLU A 8 2.56 8.22 8.86
CA GLU A 8 2.23 9.39 8.04
C GLU A 8 1.40 9.02 6.80
N TYR A 9 1.08 7.74 6.62
CA TYR A 9 0.17 7.29 5.58
C TYR A 9 -1.23 7.89 5.79
N VAL A 10 -1.73 8.55 4.76
CA VAL A 10 -3.10 9.08 4.73
C VAL A 10 -3.96 8.14 3.91
N ARG A 11 -4.85 7.40 4.58
CA ARG A 11 -5.90 6.61 3.94
C ARG A 11 -6.86 7.50 3.18
N ILE A 12 -7.20 7.12 1.95
CA ILE A 12 -8.16 7.85 1.12
C ILE A 12 -9.35 6.97 0.70
N LYS A 13 -9.09 5.74 0.25
CA LYS A 13 -10.15 4.76 -0.10
C LYS A 13 -9.97 3.50 0.72
N THR A 14 -11.07 2.95 1.23
CA THR A 14 -11.04 1.83 2.19
C THR A 14 -11.85 0.64 1.69
N GLY A 15 -11.29 -0.55 1.80
CA GLY A 15 -11.99 -1.84 1.70
C GLY A 15 -12.07 -2.53 3.07
N SER A 16 -12.40 -3.82 3.08
CA SER A 16 -12.61 -4.61 4.31
C SER A 16 -11.35 -4.83 5.16
N ALA A 17 -10.22 -5.19 4.53
CA ALA A 17 -8.92 -5.43 5.20
C ALA A 17 -7.75 -4.73 4.48
N GLN A 18 -8.08 -3.75 3.64
CA GLN A 18 -7.16 -3.09 2.72
C GLN A 18 -7.57 -1.65 2.50
N SER A 19 -6.63 -0.79 2.13
CA SER A 19 -6.92 0.59 1.75
C SER A 19 -5.93 1.07 0.69
N VAL A 20 -6.25 2.17 0.01
CA VAL A 20 -5.26 2.94 -0.75
C VAL A 20 -5.24 4.38 -0.28
N GLY A 21 -4.08 5.00 -0.39
CA GLY A 21 -3.80 6.29 0.20
C GLY A 21 -2.46 6.82 -0.29
N MET A 22 -1.90 7.75 0.47
CA MET A 22 -0.67 8.43 0.07
C MET A 22 0.31 8.63 1.22
N PHE A 23 1.59 8.60 0.88
CA PHE A 23 2.67 9.17 1.67
C PHE A 23 3.07 10.53 1.08
N GLY A 24 2.90 11.59 1.86
CA GLY A 24 3.07 12.95 1.35
C GLY A 24 2.15 13.22 0.15
N ASN A 25 2.65 13.96 -0.85
CA ASN A 25 1.81 14.43 -1.97
C ASN A 25 1.94 13.59 -3.25
N ASN A 26 2.90 12.66 -3.34
CA ASN A 26 3.28 12.07 -4.63
C ASN A 26 3.42 10.53 -4.62
N ILE A 27 3.32 9.87 -3.45
CA ILE A 27 3.55 8.43 -3.36
C ILE A 27 2.22 7.77 -3.04
N TYR A 28 1.59 7.18 -4.05
CA TYR A 28 0.40 6.35 -3.86
C TYR A 28 0.81 4.99 -3.30
N ALA A 29 0.12 4.56 -2.26
CA ALA A 29 0.38 3.29 -1.61
C ALA A 29 -0.91 2.52 -1.38
N TYR A 30 -0.78 1.19 -1.50
CA TYR A 30 -1.75 0.21 -1.06
C TYR A 30 -1.34 -0.30 0.32
N GLU A 31 -2.27 -0.21 1.26
CA GLU A 31 -2.15 -0.75 2.60
C GLU A 31 -2.93 -2.06 2.69
N ILE A 32 -2.28 -3.07 3.24
CA ILE A 32 -2.92 -4.32 3.65
C ILE A 32 -2.55 -4.61 5.10
N LEU A 33 -3.52 -5.11 5.87
CA LEU A 33 -3.26 -5.57 7.23
C LEU A 33 -2.77 -7.02 7.17
N THR A 34 -1.58 -7.29 7.72
CA THR A 34 -0.96 -8.63 7.72
C THR A 34 -0.52 -9.06 9.12
N GLY A 35 -0.30 -10.38 9.26
CA GLY A 35 0.14 -10.99 10.51
C GLY A 35 -0.98 -11.23 11.53
N ILE A 36 -0.59 -11.60 12.75
CA ILE A 36 -1.52 -11.96 13.85
C ILE A 36 -2.15 -10.71 14.49
N THR A 37 -1.55 -9.54 14.30
CA THR A 37 -1.94 -8.28 14.95
C THR A 37 -2.50 -7.24 13.98
N ASP A 38 -2.91 -7.65 12.77
CA ASP A 38 -3.40 -6.76 11.72
C ASP A 38 -2.48 -5.55 11.50
N SER A 39 -1.17 -5.83 11.40
CA SER A 39 -0.16 -4.79 11.26
C SER A 39 -0.11 -4.30 9.81
N PRO A 40 0.01 -2.99 9.57
CA PRO A 40 -0.07 -2.46 8.22
C PRO A 40 1.25 -2.66 7.46
N GLU A 41 1.11 -3.06 6.19
CA GLU A 41 2.18 -3.14 5.20
C GLU A 41 1.81 -2.34 3.95
N TYR A 42 2.80 -1.65 3.39
CA TYR A 42 2.58 -0.67 2.33
C TYR A 42 3.35 -1.03 1.06
N HIS A 43 2.63 -1.08 -0.07
CA HIS A 43 3.19 -1.32 -1.40
C HIS A 43 2.89 -0.13 -2.31
N GLN A 44 3.85 0.26 -3.16
CA GLN A 44 3.60 1.33 -4.12
C GLN A 44 2.57 0.89 -5.18
N VAL A 45 1.64 1.79 -5.48
CA VAL A 45 0.70 1.66 -6.59
C VAL A 45 0.81 2.86 -7.52
N SER A 46 0.42 2.68 -8.79
CA SER A 46 0.31 3.82 -9.71
C SER A 46 -0.92 4.66 -9.39
N LYS A 47 -1.01 5.85 -9.99
CA LYS A 47 -2.21 6.68 -9.89
C LYS A 47 -3.43 5.97 -10.50
N GLU A 48 -3.27 5.27 -11.61
CA GLU A 48 -4.36 4.52 -12.27
C GLU A 48 -4.85 3.36 -11.39
N GLU A 49 -3.94 2.67 -10.70
CA GLU A 49 -4.27 1.63 -9.74
C GLU A 49 -4.99 2.19 -8.52
N PHE A 50 -4.55 3.35 -8.03
CA PHE A 50 -5.25 4.09 -6.98
C PHE A 50 -6.66 4.52 -7.42
N ASP A 51 -6.80 5.08 -8.62
CA ASP A 51 -8.07 5.57 -9.16
C ASP A 51 -9.09 4.44 -9.32
N SER A 52 -8.62 3.26 -9.74
CA SER A 52 -9.46 2.08 -9.98
C SER A 52 -9.65 1.15 -8.77
N PHE A 53 -9.19 1.54 -7.56
CA PHE A 53 -9.23 0.72 -6.35
C PHE A 53 -10.56 0.00 -6.10
N GLU A 54 -11.68 0.71 -6.15
CA GLU A 54 -13.02 0.15 -5.87
C GLU A 54 -13.34 -1.02 -6.81
N VAL A 55 -12.90 -0.94 -8.08
CA VAL A 55 -13.15 -1.97 -9.10
C VAL A 55 -12.36 -3.25 -8.83
N TRP A 56 -11.10 -3.14 -8.40
CA TRP A 56 -10.25 -4.32 -8.18
C TRP A 56 -10.20 -4.82 -6.74
N SER A 57 -10.67 -4.03 -5.77
CA SER A 57 -10.72 -4.38 -4.35
C SER A 57 -11.98 -5.18 -3.96
N GLU A 58 -13.09 -5.03 -4.68
CA GLU A 58 -14.38 -5.67 -4.36
C GLU A 58 -14.51 -7.12 -4.85
N ASP A 59 -13.79 -7.51 -5.90
CA ASP A 59 -13.94 -8.83 -6.50
C ASP A 59 -12.92 -9.83 -5.92
N HIS A 60 -13.26 -10.34 -4.72
CA HIS A 60 -12.52 -11.38 -3.99
C HIS A 60 -12.37 -12.72 -4.75
N THR A 61 -13.12 -12.91 -5.83
CA THR A 61 -13.10 -14.14 -6.64
C THR A 61 -12.32 -14.01 -7.95
N THR A 62 -12.30 -12.83 -8.58
CA THR A 62 -11.74 -12.65 -9.94
C THR A 62 -10.58 -11.65 -10.01
N ASN A 63 -10.48 -10.66 -9.11
CA ASN A 63 -9.44 -9.62 -9.15
C ASN A 63 -8.23 -9.85 -8.23
N ASN A 64 -8.11 -11.04 -7.64
CA ASN A 64 -6.93 -11.46 -6.88
C ASN A 64 -5.62 -11.25 -7.66
N LYS A 65 -5.65 -11.31 -9.00
CA LYS A 65 -4.45 -11.09 -9.83
C LYS A 65 -3.80 -9.73 -9.58
N LYS A 66 -4.59 -8.64 -9.49
CA LYS A 66 -4.03 -7.29 -9.28
C LYS A 66 -3.49 -7.15 -7.86
N ILE A 67 -4.22 -7.67 -6.86
CA ILE A 67 -3.75 -7.71 -5.47
C ILE A 67 -2.43 -8.49 -5.38
N TYR A 68 -2.34 -9.69 -5.95
CA TYR A 68 -1.11 -10.48 -5.96
C TYR A 68 0.03 -9.78 -6.72
N GLU A 69 -0.27 -9.06 -7.81
CA GLU A 69 0.73 -8.27 -8.51
C GLU A 69 1.32 -7.17 -7.62
N ILE A 70 0.47 -6.48 -6.85
CA ILE A 70 0.87 -5.43 -5.90
C ILE A 70 1.64 -6.04 -4.71
N LEU A 71 1.17 -7.15 -4.15
CA LEU A 71 1.82 -7.83 -3.02
C LEU A 71 3.19 -8.43 -3.39
N ASN A 72 3.43 -8.74 -4.66
CA ASN A 72 4.75 -9.16 -5.15
C ASN A 72 5.72 -7.98 -5.34
N ARG A 73 5.29 -6.73 -5.12
CA ARG A 73 6.16 -5.55 -5.14
C ARG A 73 6.87 -5.41 -3.79
N PRO A 74 8.05 -4.76 -3.74
CA PRO A 74 8.72 -4.46 -2.48
C PRO A 74 7.80 -3.74 -1.49
N VAL A 75 7.92 -4.12 -0.23
CA VAL A 75 7.29 -3.43 0.89
C VAL A 75 8.05 -2.14 1.15
N LEU A 76 7.40 -0.99 0.96
CA LEU A 76 8.00 0.33 1.17
C LEU A 76 8.28 0.61 2.65
N CYS A 77 7.31 0.25 3.50
CA CYS A 77 7.41 0.27 4.95
C CYS A 77 6.37 -0.70 5.55
N SER A 78 6.61 -1.15 6.77
CA SER A 78 5.74 -2.10 7.47
C SER A 78 5.92 -1.96 8.97
N GLY A 79 4.80 -1.82 9.69
CA GLY A 79 4.79 -1.87 11.15
C GLY A 79 5.17 -3.26 11.68
N TYR A 80 4.85 -4.31 10.91
CA TYR A 80 5.12 -5.71 11.27
C TYR A 80 6.60 -6.07 11.15
N LEU A 81 7.25 -5.68 10.04
CA LEU A 81 8.64 -6.05 9.74
C LEU A 81 9.67 -5.18 10.49
N GLY A 82 9.23 -4.30 11.39
CA GLY A 82 10.10 -3.30 12.03
C GLY A 82 10.64 -2.25 11.06
N ARG A 83 10.03 -2.11 9.88
CA ARG A 83 10.41 -1.15 8.83
C ARG A 83 9.54 0.09 8.93
N GLY A 84 9.68 0.82 10.03
CA GLY A 84 8.82 1.95 10.34
C GLY A 84 9.02 3.18 9.44
N GLU A 85 10.11 3.22 8.68
CA GLU A 85 10.46 4.30 7.78
C GLU A 85 10.28 3.86 6.33
N LEU A 86 9.77 4.77 5.50
CA LEU A 86 9.59 4.59 4.07
C LEU A 86 10.95 4.46 3.37
N ASP A 87 11.21 3.30 2.79
CA ASP A 87 12.41 3.08 1.99
C ASP A 87 12.23 3.63 0.56
N THR A 88 12.65 4.88 0.37
CA THR A 88 12.56 5.56 -0.92
C THR A 88 13.39 4.90 -2.04
N SER A 89 14.36 4.03 -1.71
CA SER A 89 15.13 3.30 -2.72
C SER A 89 14.32 2.21 -3.43
N LEU A 90 13.18 1.82 -2.84
CA LEU A 90 12.26 0.83 -3.39
C LEU A 90 11.18 1.44 -4.29
N LEU A 91 11.15 2.77 -4.40
CA LEU A 91 10.21 3.45 -5.28
C LEU A 91 10.51 3.13 -6.73
N ARG A 92 9.46 2.75 -7.44
CA ARG A 92 9.42 2.50 -8.87
C ARG A 92 9.02 3.78 -9.58
N GLU A 93 9.57 3.99 -10.77
CA GLU A 93 8.99 4.93 -11.73
C GLU A 93 7.63 4.35 -12.16
N MET A 94 6.56 5.08 -11.85
CA MET A 94 5.17 4.67 -12.07
C MET A 94 4.42 5.77 -12.82
#